data_AF-A0A2V8TWS2-F1
#
_entry.id   AF-A0A2V8TWS2-F1
#
_cell.length_a   1.000
_cell.length_b   1.000
_cell.length_c   1.000
_cell.angle_alpha   90.00
_cell.angle_beta   90.00
_cell.angle_gamma   90.00
#
_symmetry.space_group_name_H-M   'P 1'
#
loop_
_entity.id
_entity.type
_entity.pdbx_description
1 polymer ?
#
loop_
_entity_poly.entity_id
_entity_poly.type
_entity_poly.pdbx_seq_one_letter_code
_entity_poly.pdbx_strand_id
1 'polypeptide(L)' 'AWARGLYQRILPHSTGGTYVNYLSAGDDVRTAYDDVRFSRLAGIKAKYDPYNLFRFNQNIAPA' A
#
# COMPACT_ATOMS: atom_id res chain seq x y z
N ALA A 1 8.48 20.06 -3.33
CA ALA A 1 7.76 20.31 -4.60
C ALA A 1 8.34 19.51 -5.77
N TRP A 2 9.67 19.40 -5.91
CA TRP A 2 10.33 18.69 -7.03
C TRP A 2 9.93 17.21 -7.20
N ALA A 3 10.05 16.38 -6.16
CA ALA A 3 9.80 14.92 -6.28
C ALA A 3 8.37 14.59 -6.72
N ARG A 4 7.37 15.25 -6.13
CA ARG A 4 5.96 15.13 -6.53
C ARG A 4 5.74 15.55 -7.99
N GLY A 5 6.37 16.63 -8.43
CA GLY A 5 6.28 17.10 -9.82
C GLY A 5 6.92 16.15 -10.83
N LEU A 6 8.06 15.54 -10.47
CA LEU A 6 8.69 14.51 -11.30
C LEU A 6 7.82 13.26 -11.39
N TYR A 7 7.33 12.74 -10.25
CA TYR A 7 6.47 11.57 -10.18
C TYR A 7 5.25 11.68 -11.11
N GLN A 8 4.55 12.82 -11.07
CA GLN A 8 3.39 13.06 -11.93
C GLN A 8 3.72 13.06 -13.43
N ARG A 9 4.92 13.51 -13.82
CA ARG A 9 5.35 13.53 -15.23
C ARG A 9 5.74 12.15 -15.76
N ILE A 10 6.26 11.28 -14.89
CA ILE A 10 6.69 9.92 -15.30
C ILE A 10 5.58 8.87 -15.16
N LEU A 11 4.51 9.16 -14.41
CA LEU A 11 3.42 8.22 -14.15
C LEU A 11 2.80 7.59 -15.42
N PRO A 12 2.58 8.32 -16.54
CA PRO A 12 2.04 7.74 -17.77
C PRO A 12 2.96 6.69 -18.43
N HIS A 13 4.24 6.66 -18.06
CA HIS A 13 5.24 5.71 -18.55
C HIS A 13 5.49 4.55 -17.57
N SER A 14 4.73 4.49 -16.46
CA SER A 14 4.85 3.45 -15.45
C SER A 14 3.92 2.26 -15.74
N THR A 15 4.12 1.16 -15.02
CA THR A 15 3.23 -0.01 -15.08
C THR A 15 1.94 0.17 -14.26
N GLY A 16 1.77 1.30 -13.57
CA GLY A 16 0.65 1.57 -12.67
C GLY A 16 0.73 0.86 -11.31
N GLY A 17 1.72 -0.02 -11.10
CA GLY A 17 1.95 -0.69 -9.81
C GLY A 17 2.92 0.09 -8.91
N THR A 18 2.69 0.04 -7.61
CA THR A 18 3.57 0.65 -6.60
C THR A 18 4.25 -0.42 -5.74
N TYR A 19 5.55 -0.28 -5.52
CA TYR A 19 6.24 -1.14 -4.55
C TYR A 19 6.04 -0.61 -3.14
N VAL A 20 5.56 -1.47 -2.24
CA VAL A 20 5.16 -1.09 -0.88
C VAL A 20 6.25 -0.33 -0.10
N ASN A 21 7.53 -0.65 -0.30
CA ASN A 21 8.62 0.03 0.40
C ASN A 21 8.94 1.44 -0.13
N TYR A 22 8.31 1.87 -1.23
CA TYR A 22 8.43 3.23 -1.78
C TYR A 22 7.18 4.08 -1.56
N LEU A 23 6.20 3.58 -0.80
CA LEU A 23 5.05 4.40 -0.37
C LEU A 23 5.51 5.49 0.60
N SER A 24 5.10 6.72 0.31
CA SER A 24 5.30 7.87 1.17
C SER A 24 4.18 7.96 2.22
N ALA A 25 4.42 8.74 3.29
CA ALA A 25 3.38 8.99 4.29
C ALA A 25 2.15 9.64 3.64
N GLY A 26 0.99 8.99 3.77
CA GLY A 26 -0.28 9.43 3.19
C GLY A 26 -0.66 8.75 1.88
N ASP A 27 0.21 7.94 1.29
CA ASP A 27 -0.16 7.11 0.13
C ASP A 27 -1.09 5.97 0.57
N ASP A 28 -2.06 5.64 -0.28
CA ASP A 28 -2.96 4.51 -0.03
C ASP A 28 -2.23 3.19 -0.33
N VAL A 29 -2.00 2.39 0.71
CA VAL A 29 -1.36 1.07 0.63
C VAL A 29 -2.09 0.11 -0.32
N ARG A 30 -3.40 0.30 -0.57
CA ARG A 30 -4.15 -0.49 -1.55
C ARG A 30 -3.55 -0.38 -2.95
N THR A 31 -2.93 0.74 -3.30
CA THR A 31 -2.31 0.94 -4.63
C THR A 31 -1.10 0.03 -4.88
N ALA A 32 -0.53 -0.58 -3.84
CA ALA A 32 0.60 -1.52 -3.96
C ALA A 32 0.16 -2.98 -4.18
N TYR A 33 -1.14 -3.27 -4.07
CA TYR A 33 -1.69 -4.62 -4.18
C TYR A 33 -2.89 -4.63 -5.13
N ASP A 34 -3.10 -5.74 -5.84
CA ASP A 34 -4.42 -5.97 -6.43
C ASP A 34 -5.44 -6.35 -5.34
N ASP A 35 -6.73 -6.24 -5.68
CA ASP A 35 -7.84 -6.48 -4.74
C ASP A 35 -7.83 -7.90 -4.14
N VAL A 36 -7.39 -8.90 -4.91
CA VAL A 36 -7.36 -10.31 -4.47
C VAL A 36 -6.29 -10.50 -3.41
N ARG A 37 -5.08 -9.97 -3.65
CA ARG A 37 -3.96 -10.01 -2.71
C ARG A 37 -4.26 -9.18 -1.47
N PHE A 38 -4.82 -7.98 -1.63
CA PHE A 38 -5.20 -7.13 -0.51
C PHE A 38 -6.19 -7.83 0.41
N SER A 39 -7.27 -8.41 -0.16
CA SER A 39 -8.30 -9.12 0.61
C SER A 39 -7.74 -10.35 1.33
N ARG A 40 -6.87 -11.11 0.66
CA ARG A 40 -6.18 -12.25 1.29
C ARG A 40 -5.30 -11.82 2.46
N LEU A 41 -4.53 -10.74 2.32
CA LEU A 41 -3.66 -10.22 3.38
C LEU A 41 -4.48 -9.68 4.56
N ALA A 42 -5.60 -9.00 4.31
CA ALA A 42 -6.52 -8.55 5.35
C ALA A 42 -7.10 -9.73 6.15
N GLY A 43 -7.46 -10.83 5.49
CA GLY A 43 -7.90 -12.06 6.16
C GLY A 43 -6.80 -12.75 6.97
N ILE A 44 -5.56 -12.77 6.46
CA ILE A 44 -4.39 -13.26 7.21
C ILE A 44 -4.15 -12.39 8.44
N LYS A 45 -4.22 -11.06 8.30
CA LYS A 45 -4.09 -10.11 9.41
C LYS A 45 -5.19 -10.30 10.44
N ALA A 46 -6.43 -10.54 10.04
CA ALA A 46 -7.51 -10.87 10.97
C ALA A 46 -7.23 -12.16 11.79
N LYS A 47 -6.58 -13.16 11.19
CA LYS A 47 -6.21 -14.40 11.90
C LYS A 47 -5.07 -14.21 12.91
N TYR A 48 -4.05 -13.41 12.57
CA TYR A 48 -2.80 -13.36 13.35
C TYR A 48 -2.58 -12.06 14.13
N ASP A 49 -3.22 -10.96 13.73
CA ASP A 49 -3.17 -9.64 14.37
C ASP A 49 -4.57 -8.97 14.35
N PRO A 50 -5.59 -9.59 14.98
CA PRO A 50 -6.97 -9.11 14.92
C PRO A 50 -7.17 -7.71 15.52
N TYR A 51 -6.30 -7.30 16.45
CA TYR A 51 -6.36 -5.99 17.10
C TYR A 51 -5.45 -4.95 16.44
N ASN A 52 -4.83 -5.29 15.31
CA ASN A 52 -3.93 -4.42 14.56
C ASN A 52 -2.83 -3.82 15.45
N LEU A 53 -2.18 -4.65 16.27
CA LEU A 53 -1.07 -4.26 17.13
C LEU A 53 0.12 -3.80 16.28
N PHE A 54 0.43 -4.53 15.20
CA PHE A 54 1.52 -4.21 14.29
C PHE A 54 1.04 -3.28 13.18
N ARG A 55 0.83 -2.01 13.54
CA ARG A 55 0.26 -0.98 12.65
C ARG A 55 1.25 0.09 12.16
N PHE A 56 2.47 0.12 12.68
CA PHE A 56 3.50 1.07 12.24
C PHE A 56 4.29 0.53 11.03
N ASN A 57 3.56 0.28 9.95
CA ASN A 57 4.05 -0.17 8.65
C ASN A 57 3.09 0.33 7.55
N GLN A 58 3.29 -0.09 6.30
CA GLN A 58 2.31 0.12 5.23
C GLN A 58 1.09 -0.77 5.52
N ASN A 59 0.21 -0.25 6.38
CA ASN A 59 -0.68 -1.08 7.17
C ASN A 59 -1.92 -1.52 6.41
N ILE A 60 -2.12 -2.83 6.34
CA ILE A 60 -3.40 -3.44 5.97
C ILE A 60 -4.21 -3.66 7.24
N ALA A 61 -5.43 -3.14 7.31
CA ALA A 61 -6.34 -3.41 8.42
C ALA A 61 -6.90 -4.84 8.34
N PRO A 62 -7.14 -5.52 9.47
CA PRO A 62 -7.93 -6.76 9.51
C PRO A 62 -9.27 -6.59 8.79
N ALA A 63 -9.71 -7.63 8.07
CA ALA A 63 -11.02 -7.70 7.42
C ALA A 63 -12.15 -7.97 8.42
#